data_AF-A0A7G6TTN6-F1
#
_entry.id   AF-A0A7G6TTN6-F1
#
_cell.length_a   1.000
_cell.length_b   1.000
_cell.length_c   1.000
_cell.angle_alpha   90.00
_cell.angle_beta   90.00
_cell.angle_gamma   90.00
#
_symmetry.space_group_name_H-M   'P 1'
#
loop_
_entity.id
_entity.type
_entity.pdbx_description
1 polymer ?
#
loop_
_entity_poly.entity_id
_entity_poly.type
_entity_poly.pdbx_seq_one_letter_code
_entity_poly.pdbx_strand_id
1 'polypeptide(L)' 'MAITTSVPSPAAAETRAARPSLLHEIRTFWQLFFVAAFDPYRPEQHYMRGPGPACRAKDPSAPVPPSH' A
#
# COMPACT_ATOMS: atom_id res chain seq x y z
N MET A 1 -46.24 -3.86 -45.63
CA MET A 1 -45.79 -4.58 -44.41
C MET A 1 -44.42 -4.02 -44.04
N ALA A 2 -44.33 -3.15 -43.03
CA ALA A 2 -43.06 -2.56 -42.60
C ALA A 2 -42.72 -3.11 -41.22
N ILE A 3 -41.57 -3.79 -41.10
CA ILE A 3 -41.08 -4.32 -39.83
C ILE A 3 -40.18 -3.25 -39.18
N THR A 4 -40.64 -2.69 -38.07
CA THR A 4 -39.82 -1.78 -37.26
C THR A 4 -38.90 -2.63 -36.38
N THR A 5 -37.65 -2.79 -36.80
CA THR A 5 -36.63 -3.38 -35.93
C THR A 5 -36.24 -2.32 -34.89
N SER A 6 -36.66 -2.54 -33.65
CA SER A 6 -36.26 -1.73 -32.50
C SER A 6 -34.85 -2.15 -32.10
N VAL A 7 -33.86 -1.28 -32.33
CA VAL A 7 -32.50 -1.47 -31.83
C VAL A 7 -32.48 -0.95 -30.38
N PRO A 8 -32.08 -1.77 -29.39
CA PRO A 8 -31.99 -1.30 -28.01
C PRO A 8 -30.95 -0.19 -27.89
N SER A 9 -31.38 0.97 -27.41
CA SER A 9 -30.52 2.12 -27.14
C SER A 9 -29.58 1.82 -25.97
N PRO A 10 -28.26 2.01 -26.11
CA PRO A 10 -27.28 1.73 -25.04
C PRO A 10 -27.50 2.61 -23.79
N ALA A 11 -28.25 3.72 -23.91
CA ALA A 11 -28.55 4.62 -22.80
C ALA A 11 -29.31 3.95 -21.63
N ALA A 12 -30.06 2.89 -21.89
CA ALA A 12 -30.77 2.14 -20.83
C ALA A 12 -29.86 1.18 -20.05
N ALA A 13 -28.70 0.80 -20.59
CA ALA A 13 -27.75 -0.10 -19.92
C ALA A 13 -26.88 0.64 -18.90
N GLU A 14 -26.61 1.93 -19.13
CA GLU A 14 -25.73 2.75 -18.29
C GLU A 14 -26.36 3.09 -16.93
N THR A 15 -27.68 3.19 -16.86
CA THR A 15 -28.40 3.62 -15.65
C THR A 15 -28.49 2.53 -14.56
N ARG A 16 -28.16 1.26 -14.85
CA ARG A 16 -28.15 0.18 -13.85
C ARG A 16 -26.85 0.09 -13.05
N ALA A 17 -25.81 0.82 -13.47
CA ALA A 17 -24.47 0.77 -12.89
C ALA A 17 -24.18 1.92 -11.91
N ALA A 18 -25.18 2.38 -11.14
CA ALA A 18 -25.02 3.49 -10.18
C ALA A 18 -24.58 3.06 -8.75
N ARG A 19 -24.21 1.78 -8.56
CA ARG A 19 -23.70 1.22 -7.28
C ARG A 19 -22.28 0.59 -7.28
N PRO A 20 -21.48 0.59 -8.37
CA PRO A 20 -20.15 0.00 -8.34
C PRO A 20 -19.10 0.92 -7.72
N SER A 21 -19.27 2.24 -7.66
CA SER A 21 -18.19 3.15 -7.22
C SER A 21 -17.86 3.03 -5.72
N LEU A 22 -18.86 3.13 -4.83
CA LEU A 22 -18.63 3.05 -3.38
C LEU A 22 -18.15 1.67 -2.93
N LEU A 23 -18.71 0.60 -3.49
CA LEU A 23 -18.25 -0.77 -3.22
C LEU A 23 -16.84 -1.01 -3.77
N HIS A 24 -16.52 -0.41 -4.92
CA HIS A 24 -15.18 -0.46 -5.50
C HIS A 24 -14.16 0.26 -4.61
N GLU A 25 -14.48 1.45 -4.11
CA GLU A 25 -13.62 2.20 -3.18
C GLU A 25 -13.38 1.42 -1.88
N ILE A 26 -14.43 0.86 -1.28
CA ILE A 26 -14.31 0.01 -0.07
C ILE A 26 -13.41 -1.19 -0.36
N ARG A 27 -13.59 -1.86 -1.50
CA ARG A 27 -12.75 -3.00 -1.89
C ARG A 27 -11.28 -2.60 -2.04
N THR A 28 -11.02 -1.49 -2.71
CA THR A 28 -9.66 -0.97 -2.92
C THR A 28 -8.99 -0.60 -1.61
N PHE A 29 -9.74 0.02 -0.68
CA PHE A 29 -9.25 0.30 0.67
C PHE A 29 -8.85 -0.99 1.40
N TRP A 30 -9.72 -1.99 1.42
CA TRP A 30 -9.42 -3.27 2.07
C TRP A 30 -8.20 -3.96 1.44
N GLN A 31 -8.08 -3.94 0.11
CA GLN A 31 -6.91 -4.50 -0.58
C GLN A 31 -5.60 -3.84 -0.11
N LEU A 32 -5.55 -2.51 -0.07
CA LEU A 32 -4.37 -1.78 0.40
C LEU A 32 -4.10 -2.02 1.89
N PHE A 33 -5.15 -2.09 2.70
CA PHE A 33 -5.04 -2.39 4.13
C PHE A 33 -4.42 -3.76 4.39
N PHE A 34 -4.88 -4.81 3.69
CA PHE A 34 -4.30 -6.15 3.84
C PHE A 34 -2.83 -6.19 3.42
N VAL A 35 -2.48 -5.52 2.33
CA VAL A 35 -1.07 -5.42 1.90
C VAL A 35 -0.23 -4.72 2.96
N ALA A 36 -0.69 -3.62 3.54
CA ALA A 36 0.06 -2.88 4.55
C ALA A 36 0.10 -3.60 5.92
N ALA A 37 -1.00 -4.23 6.33
CA ALA A 37 -1.13 -4.89 7.62
C ALA A 37 -0.39 -6.23 7.69
N PHE A 38 -0.33 -6.93 6.56
CA PHE A 38 0.35 -8.22 6.42
C PHE A 38 1.59 -8.12 5.53
N ASP A 39 2.10 -6.90 5.29
CA ASP A 39 3.40 -6.73 4.64
C ASP A 39 4.42 -7.51 5.49
N PRO A 40 5.09 -8.53 4.92
CA PRO A 40 6.05 -9.31 5.68
C PRO A 40 7.03 -8.36 6.34
N TYR A 41 7.09 -8.38 7.68
CA TYR A 41 8.07 -7.59 8.40
C TYR A 41 9.44 -7.90 7.79
N ARG A 42 10.07 -6.88 7.19
CA ARG A 42 11.40 -6.92 6.56
C ARG A 42 12.41 -6.45 7.62
N PRO A 43 12.83 -7.32 8.57
CA PRO A 43 13.81 -6.96 9.58
C PRO A 43 15.12 -6.43 8.95
N GLU A 44 15.42 -6.86 7.73
CA GLU A 44 16.53 -6.41 6.89
C GLU A 44 16.56 -4.88 6.62
N GLN A 45 15.43 -4.16 6.73
CA GLN A 45 15.43 -2.69 6.73
C GLN A 45 15.80 -2.09 8.09
N HIS A 46 15.53 -2.81 9.18
CA HIS A 46 15.71 -2.33 10.54
C HIS A 46 17.06 -2.70 11.15
N TYR A 47 17.62 -3.86 10.77
CA TYR A 47 18.81 -4.43 11.39
C TYR A 47 20.12 -4.22 10.62
N MET A 48 20.10 -3.45 9.53
CA MET A 48 21.33 -3.09 8.80
C MET A 48 21.97 -1.79 9.31
N ARG A 49 21.36 -1.11 10.28
CA ARG A 49 22.09 -0.19 11.14
C ARG A 49 22.69 -1.03 12.26
N GLY A 50 23.96 -1.41 12.11
CA GLY A 50 24.71 -2.05 13.19
C GLY A 50 24.66 -1.25 14.50
N PRO A 51 25.31 -1.74 15.57
CA PRO A 51 25.36 -1.05 16.86
C PRO A 51 25.59 0.45 16.67
N GLY A 52 24.62 1.28 17.09
CA GLY A 52 24.71 2.73 16.94
C GLY A 52 25.96 3.28 17.63
N PRO A 53 26.34 4.54 17.38
CA PRO A 53 27.54 5.14 17.97
C PRO A 53 27.58 5.05 19.50
N ALA A 54 26.43 5.02 20.17
CA ALA A 54 26.32 4.78 21.61
C ALA A 54 26.78 3.37 22.06
N CYS A 55 26.64 2.34 21.21
CA CYS A 55 27.19 1.01 21.49
C CYS A 55 28.72 0.99 21.32
N ARG A 56 29.29 1.74 20.36
CA ARG A 56 30.76 1.85 20.20
C ARG A 56 31.44 2.59 21.35
N ALA A 57 30.77 3.54 21.99
CA ALA A 57 31.29 4.21 23.17
C ALA A 57 31.45 3.28 24.39
N LYS A 58 30.76 2.12 24.38
CA LYS A 58 30.87 1.07 25.40
C LYS A 58 31.98 0.06 25.10
N ASP A 59 32.62 0.12 23.94
CA ASP A 59 33.76 -0.75 23.63
C ASP A 59 34.97 -0.32 24.47
N PRO A 60 35.47 -1.18 25.39
CA PRO A 60 36.60 -0.84 26.26
C PRO A 60 37.94 -0.71 25.50
N SER A 61 37.95 -1.03 24.20
CA SER A 61 39.10 -0.92 23.28
C SER A 61 38.97 0.24 22.27
N ALA A 62 37.90 1.04 22.33
CA ALA A 62 37.73 2.17 21.42
C ALA A 62 38.79 3.25 21.71
N PRO A 63 39.51 3.75 20.69
CA PRO A 63 40.48 4.82 20.88
C PRO A 63 39.75 6.10 21.32
N VAL A 64 40.23 6.70 22.41
CA VAL A 64 39.75 7.97 22.94
C VAL A 64 39.86 9.03 21.84
N PRO A 65 38.77 9.72 21.46
CA PRO A 65 38.85 10.82 20.50
C PRO A 65 39.66 11.98 21.09
N PRO A 66 40.53 12.64 20.31
CA PRO A 66 41.33 13.75 20.80
C PRO A 66 40.42 14.91 21.21
N SER A 67 40.60 15.36 22.45
CA SER A 67 40.02 16.60 22.95
C SER A 67 40.69 17.77 22.25
N HIS A 68 39.91 18.58 21.53
CA HIS A 68 40.30 19.93 21.12
C HIS A 68 39.94 20.92 22.23
#